data_AF-A0A497B1U6-F1
#
_entry.id   AF-A0A497B1U6-F1
#
_cell.length_a   1.000
_cell.length_b   1.000
_cell.length_c   1.000
_cell.angle_alpha   90.00
_cell.angle_beta   90.00
_cell.angle_gamma   90.00
#
_symmetry.space_group_name_H-M   'P 1'
#
loop_
_entity.id
_entity.type
_entity.pdbx_description
1 polymer ?
#
loop_
_entity_poly.entity_id
_entity_poly.type
_entity_poly.pdbx_seq_one_letter_code
_entity_poly.pdbx_strand_id
1 'polypeptide(L)'
;MAIVYVTSIQKFSGKSALCVGLGKRLLKDGYSFCYMKPVSTMARLENGEVVDDDALFLKRLFNLPQSINEMVPITLTPQTVEAILRGKVEVDFEARLKEAFSRCGKDKDVLLLEGGGTLREGYIVNLSTPYVAKLLGAKELVVIKYDSDLSTVDDALTAKHRLGDS
;
A
#
# COMPACT_ATOMS: atom_id res chain seq x y z
N MET A 1 13.59 2.41 12.26
CA MET A 1 12.82 2.43 11.01
C MET A 1 11.44 3.03 11.29
N ALA A 2 11.04 4.07 10.57
CA ALA A 2 9.69 4.63 10.60
C ALA A 2 8.83 3.99 9.50
N ILE A 3 7.52 3.85 9.71
CA ILE A 3 6.61 3.22 8.75
C ILE A 3 5.41 4.13 8.57
N VAL A 4 5.23 4.65 7.37
CA VAL A 4 4.14 5.57 7.03
C VAL A 4 3.26 4.89 6.00
N TYR A 5 1.96 4.82 6.27
CA TYR A 5 0.99 4.20 5.38
C TYR A 5 0.07 5.23 4.74
N VAL A 6 0.44 5.65 3.53
CA VAL A 6 -0.33 6.60 2.73
C VAL A 6 -1.58 5.92 2.21
N THR A 7 -2.75 6.33 2.70
CA THR A 7 -4.04 5.72 2.36
C THR A 7 -5.05 6.76 1.89
N SER A 8 -6.21 6.31 1.44
CA SER A 8 -7.30 7.18 1.05
C SER A 8 -8.63 6.45 1.12
N ILE A 9 -9.68 7.23 1.22
CA ILE A 9 -11.07 6.81 1.13
C ILE A 9 -11.57 6.66 -0.32
N GLN A 10 -10.89 7.27 -1.30
CA GLN A 10 -11.26 7.21 -2.71
C GLN A 10 -10.07 7.11 -3.68
N LYS A 11 -10.37 6.59 -4.88
CA LYS A 11 -9.38 6.44 -5.95
C LYS A 11 -8.96 7.80 -6.49
N PHE A 12 -7.77 7.85 -7.09
CA PHE A 12 -7.26 9.05 -7.76
C PHE A 12 -7.16 10.31 -6.87
N SER A 13 -6.98 10.13 -5.56
CA SER A 13 -6.81 11.21 -4.58
C SER A 13 -5.41 11.82 -4.53
N GLY A 14 -4.45 11.28 -5.29
CA GLY A 14 -3.07 11.77 -5.31
C GLY A 14 -2.11 11.05 -4.36
N LYS A 15 -2.48 9.88 -3.80
CA LYS A 15 -1.59 9.06 -2.95
C LYS A 15 -0.21 8.84 -3.55
N SER A 16 -0.14 8.36 -4.79
CA SER A 16 1.14 8.05 -5.45
C SER A 16 1.97 9.31 -5.70
N ALA A 17 1.32 10.45 -6.01
CA ALA A 17 2.00 11.74 -6.12
C ALA A 17 2.56 12.20 -4.76
N LEU A 18 1.83 12.00 -3.66
CA LEU A 18 2.32 12.24 -2.32
C LEU A 18 3.49 11.31 -1.97
N CYS A 19 3.42 10.02 -2.31
CA CYS A 19 4.52 9.07 -2.13
C CYS A 19 5.79 9.52 -2.86
N VAL A 20 5.66 10.03 -4.10
CA VAL A 20 6.78 10.62 -4.84
C VAL A 20 7.36 11.84 -4.11
N GLY A 21 6.51 12.74 -3.62
CA GLY A 21 6.94 13.92 -2.86
C GLY A 21 7.70 13.53 -1.58
N LEU A 22 7.14 12.60 -0.81
CA LEU A 22 7.76 12.06 0.40
C LEU A 22 9.09 11.36 0.08
N GLY A 23 9.14 10.48 -0.92
CA GLY A 23 10.36 9.80 -1.34
C GLY A 23 11.47 10.78 -1.74
N LYS A 24 11.15 11.82 -2.53
CA LYS A 24 12.11 12.88 -2.88
C LYS A 24 12.62 13.62 -1.64
N ARG A 25 11.73 13.92 -0.68
CA ARG A 25 12.12 14.61 0.54
C ARG A 25 13.01 13.75 1.43
N LEU A 26 12.67 12.47 1.61
CA LEU A 26 13.46 11.51 2.38
C LEU A 26 14.89 11.43 1.86
N LEU A 27 15.07 11.28 0.54
CA LEU A 27 16.41 11.25 -0.07
C LEU A 27 17.17 12.56 0.12
N LYS A 28 16.49 13.71 -0.04
CA LYS A 28 17.11 15.03 0.19
C LYS A 28 17.59 15.20 1.63
N ASP A 29 16.86 14.63 2.58
CA ASP A 29 17.19 14.67 4.00
C ASP A 29 18.16 13.56 4.44
N GLY A 30 18.65 12.73 3.49
CA GLY A 30 19.65 11.69 3.75
C GLY A 30 19.10 10.35 4.23
N TYR A 31 17.78 10.16 4.21
CA TYR A 31 17.14 8.91 4.63
C TYR A 31 17.04 7.90 3.48
N SER A 32 17.34 6.65 3.79
CA SER A 32 17.05 5.51 2.93
C SER A 32 15.60 5.05 3.10
N PHE A 33 14.95 4.64 2.02
CA PHE A 33 13.58 4.13 2.11
C PHE A 33 13.31 2.93 1.20
N CYS A 34 12.26 2.18 1.55
CA CYS A 34 11.58 1.22 0.67
C CYS A 34 10.17 1.74 0.39
N TYR A 35 9.66 1.50 -0.82
CA TYR A 35 8.27 1.70 -1.17
C TYR A 35 7.57 0.34 -1.33
N MET A 36 6.37 0.20 -0.80
CA MET A 36 5.57 -1.02 -0.92
C MET A 36 4.08 -0.71 -1.03
N LYS A 37 3.36 -1.49 -1.84
CA LYS A 37 1.91 -1.61 -1.82
C LYS A 37 1.56 -2.95 -1.16
N PRO A 38 1.24 -2.99 0.15
CA PRO A 38 1.02 -4.24 0.89
C PRO A 38 0.00 -5.15 0.21
N VAL A 39 -1.08 -4.54 -0.27
CA VAL A 39 -2.16 -5.18 -1.02
C VAL A 39 -2.46 -4.30 -2.23
N SER A 40 -2.34 -4.84 -3.44
CA SER A 40 -2.71 -4.16 -4.67
C SER A 40 -3.89 -4.84 -5.35
N THR A 41 -4.95 -4.06 -5.60
CA THR A 41 -6.10 -4.46 -6.43
C THR A 41 -5.99 -3.96 -7.88
N MET A 42 -4.93 -3.22 -8.20
CA MET A 42 -4.69 -2.67 -9.54
C MET A 42 -3.59 -3.44 -10.28
N ALA A 43 -2.92 -4.36 -9.60
CA ALA A 43 -1.94 -5.24 -10.21
C ALA A 43 -2.59 -6.18 -11.22
N ARG A 44 -1.84 -6.47 -12.30
CA ARG A 44 -2.21 -7.43 -13.34
C ARG A 44 -1.08 -8.43 -13.57
N LEU A 45 -1.41 -9.55 -14.19
CA LEU A 45 -0.43 -10.52 -14.65
C LEU A 45 -0.16 -10.28 -16.14
N GLU A 46 1.08 -9.96 -16.49
CA GLU A 46 1.56 -9.86 -17.86
C GLU A 46 2.73 -10.82 -18.03
N ASN A 47 2.64 -11.76 -18.98
CA ASN A 47 3.68 -12.78 -19.24
C ASN A 47 4.13 -13.58 -18.01
N GLY A 48 3.23 -13.78 -17.04
CA GLY A 48 3.53 -14.48 -15.79
C GLY A 48 4.15 -13.60 -14.69
N GLU A 49 4.38 -12.32 -14.96
CA GLU A 49 4.92 -11.36 -14.01
C GLU A 49 3.84 -10.42 -13.44
N VAL A 50 4.02 -10.02 -12.19
CA VAL A 50 3.19 -9.02 -11.53
C VAL A 50 3.55 -7.63 -12.05
N VAL A 51 2.56 -6.94 -12.59
CA VAL A 51 2.68 -5.56 -13.08
C VAL A 51 1.75 -4.67 -12.28
N ASP A 52 2.34 -3.74 -11.51
CA ASP A 52 1.65 -2.63 -10.86
C ASP A 52 2.35 -1.33 -11.32
N ASP A 53 1.65 -0.51 -12.10
CA ASP A 53 2.27 0.63 -12.78
C ASP A 53 2.82 1.67 -11.79
N ASP A 54 2.16 1.87 -10.64
CA ASP A 54 2.63 2.80 -9.61
C ASP A 54 3.93 2.28 -8.98
N ALA A 55 3.98 1.00 -8.61
CA ALA A 55 5.17 0.40 -8.02
C ALA A 55 6.35 0.39 -9.01
N LEU A 56 6.11 0.06 -10.28
CA LEU A 56 7.13 0.12 -11.33
C LEU A 56 7.59 1.55 -11.62
N PHE A 57 6.69 2.53 -11.54
CA PHE A 57 7.02 3.93 -11.68
C PHE A 57 7.94 4.39 -10.54
N LEU A 58 7.57 4.17 -9.28
CA LEU A 58 8.41 4.55 -8.13
C LEU A 58 9.74 3.80 -8.09
N LYS A 59 9.75 2.50 -8.42
CA LYS A 59 10.98 1.71 -8.54
C LYS A 59 11.95 2.35 -9.51
N ARG A 60 11.49 2.71 -10.71
CA ARG A 60 12.32 3.34 -11.75
C ARG A 60 12.74 4.76 -11.37
N LEU A 61 11.81 5.55 -10.85
CA LEU A 61 12.05 6.95 -10.49
C LEU A 61 13.16 7.10 -9.43
N PHE A 62 13.18 6.19 -8.45
CA PHE A 62 14.13 6.23 -7.33
C PHE A 62 15.24 5.18 -7.42
N ASN A 63 15.31 4.41 -8.51
CA ASN A 63 16.22 3.29 -8.70
C ASN A 63 16.23 2.32 -7.49
N LEU A 64 15.03 1.95 -7.01
CA LEU A 64 14.89 1.11 -5.83
C LEU A 64 15.40 -0.32 -6.12
N PRO A 65 16.26 -0.90 -5.27
CA PRO A 65 16.86 -2.21 -5.53
C PRO A 65 15.88 -3.38 -5.35
N GLN A 66 14.78 -3.19 -4.62
CA GLN A 66 13.85 -4.26 -4.26
C GLN A 66 13.11 -4.82 -5.48
N SER A 67 12.89 -6.13 -5.52
CA SER A 67 12.12 -6.78 -6.57
C SER A 67 10.65 -6.32 -6.55
N ILE A 68 9.96 -6.43 -7.70
CA ILE A 68 8.55 -6.04 -7.76
C ILE A 68 7.67 -6.87 -6.81
N ASN A 69 8.03 -8.14 -6.59
CA ASN A 69 7.33 -9.04 -5.67
C ASN A 69 7.52 -8.65 -4.20
N GLU A 70 8.63 -8.02 -3.84
CA GLU A 70 8.82 -7.46 -2.50
C GLU A 70 8.04 -6.16 -2.34
N MET A 71 7.96 -5.35 -3.39
CA MET A 71 7.22 -4.08 -3.38
C MET A 71 5.70 -4.27 -3.47
N VAL A 72 5.23 -5.36 -4.09
CA VAL A 72 3.79 -5.66 -4.28
C VAL A 72 3.54 -7.12 -3.93
N PRO A 73 3.62 -7.49 -2.63
CA PRO A 73 3.59 -8.88 -2.23
C PRO A 73 2.23 -9.53 -2.41
N ILE A 74 1.13 -8.82 -2.20
CA ILE A 74 -0.23 -9.35 -2.33
C ILE A 74 -0.93 -8.70 -3.53
N THR A 75 -1.24 -9.52 -4.54
CA THR A 75 -1.92 -9.10 -5.77
C THR A 75 -3.32 -9.68 -5.85
N LEU A 76 -4.32 -8.81 -5.81
CA LEU A 76 -5.73 -9.17 -5.93
C LEU A 76 -6.21 -8.96 -7.37
N THR A 77 -5.70 -9.79 -8.27
CA THR A 77 -6.17 -9.85 -9.66
C THR A 77 -7.57 -10.50 -9.71
N PRO A 78 -8.35 -10.32 -10.80
CA PRO A 78 -9.61 -11.02 -10.99
C PRO A 78 -9.47 -12.55 -10.83
N GLN A 79 -8.38 -13.13 -11.35
CA GLN A 79 -8.08 -14.56 -11.24
C GLN A 79 -7.78 -14.98 -9.80
N THR A 80 -7.02 -14.18 -9.05
CA THR A 80 -6.76 -14.44 -7.63
C THR A 80 -8.06 -14.39 -6.82
N VAL A 81 -8.90 -13.38 -7.06
CA VAL A 81 -10.22 -13.24 -6.41
C VAL A 81 -11.11 -14.45 -6.72
N GLU A 82 -11.21 -14.87 -7.97
CA GLU A 82 -11.98 -16.06 -8.35
C GLU A 82 -11.45 -17.33 -7.67
N ALA A 83 -10.13 -17.52 -7.64
CA ALA A 83 -9.53 -18.69 -7.01
C ALA A 83 -9.82 -18.75 -5.49
N ILE A 84 -9.77 -17.60 -4.80
CA ILE A 84 -10.14 -17.50 -3.38
C ILE A 84 -11.61 -17.89 -3.19
N LEU A 85 -12.52 -17.33 -4.00
CA LEU A 85 -13.95 -17.63 -3.91
C LEU A 85 -14.29 -19.09 -4.21
N ARG A 86 -13.46 -19.78 -5.01
CA ARG A 86 -13.58 -21.22 -5.27
C ARG A 86 -12.94 -22.10 -4.20
N GLY A 87 -12.33 -21.53 -3.16
CA GLY A 87 -11.59 -22.27 -2.14
C GLY A 87 -10.33 -22.96 -2.68
N LYS A 88 -9.75 -22.46 -3.78
CA LYS A 88 -8.58 -23.05 -4.45
C LYS A 88 -7.25 -22.39 -4.04
N VAL A 89 -7.26 -21.54 -3.02
CA VAL A 89 -6.09 -20.78 -2.58
C VAL A 89 -5.75 -21.16 -1.14
N GLU A 90 -4.68 -21.92 -0.98
CA GLU A 90 -4.06 -22.23 0.31
C GLU A 90 -2.83 -21.33 0.51
N VAL A 91 -3.06 -20.01 0.55
CA VAL A 91 -1.99 -19.03 0.73
C VAL A 91 -2.20 -18.30 2.05
N ASP A 92 -1.20 -18.35 2.91
CA ASP A 92 -1.12 -17.46 4.08
C ASP A 92 -0.65 -16.07 3.63
N PHE A 93 -1.63 -15.22 3.31
CA PHE A 93 -1.38 -13.86 2.86
C PHE A 93 -0.69 -13.00 3.93
N GLU A 94 -0.95 -13.25 5.20
CA GLU A 94 -0.34 -12.50 6.29
C GLU A 94 1.15 -12.85 6.43
N ALA A 95 1.49 -14.14 6.43
CA ALA A 95 2.87 -14.59 6.47
C ALA A 95 3.67 -14.07 5.27
N ARG A 96 3.07 -14.14 4.07
CA ARG A 96 3.67 -13.61 2.83
C ARG A 96 3.92 -12.10 2.91
N LEU A 97 2.96 -11.33 3.44
CA LEU A 97 3.13 -9.90 3.64
C LEU A 97 4.26 -9.59 4.64
N LYS A 98 4.30 -10.28 5.79
CA LYS A 98 5.35 -10.11 6.81
C LYS A 98 6.74 -10.39 6.25
N GLU A 99 6.88 -11.46 5.47
CA GLU A 99 8.15 -11.83 4.86
C GLU A 99 8.63 -10.75 3.87
N ALA A 100 7.75 -10.32 2.95
CA ALA A 100 8.09 -9.26 2.00
C ALA A 100 8.39 -7.93 2.69
N PHE A 101 7.63 -7.58 3.72
CA PHE A 101 7.87 -6.39 4.55
C PHE A 101 9.26 -6.43 5.19
N SER A 102 9.63 -7.56 5.81
CA SER A 102 10.94 -7.74 6.43
C SER A 102 12.08 -7.62 5.43
N ARG A 103 11.91 -8.14 4.21
CA ARG A 103 12.94 -8.06 3.15
C ARG A 103 13.06 -6.65 2.57
N CYS A 104 11.93 -6.02 2.23
CA CYS A 104 11.93 -4.69 1.62
C CYS A 104 12.48 -3.62 2.57
N GLY A 105 12.13 -3.73 3.85
CA GLY A 105 12.53 -2.81 4.91
C GLY A 105 13.93 -3.01 5.47
N LYS A 106 14.61 -4.09 5.10
CA LYS A 106 15.93 -4.39 5.64
C LYS A 106 16.90 -3.25 5.34
N ASP A 107 17.57 -2.77 6.39
CA ASP A 107 18.55 -1.68 6.34
C ASP A 107 17.98 -0.36 5.74
N LYS A 108 16.68 -0.10 5.96
CA LYS A 108 16.01 1.15 5.57
C LYS A 108 15.58 1.97 6.78
N ASP A 109 15.69 3.29 6.64
CA ASP A 109 15.24 4.23 7.66
C ASP A 109 13.72 4.38 7.65
N VAL A 110 13.13 4.35 6.45
CA VAL A 110 11.68 4.54 6.25
C VAL A 110 11.08 3.47 5.35
N LEU A 111 9.91 2.97 5.71
CA LEU A 111 9.07 2.14 4.88
C LEU A 111 7.82 2.93 4.50
N LEU A 112 7.75 3.33 3.23
CA LEU A 112 6.66 4.11 2.67
C LEU A 112 5.66 3.14 2.04
N LEU A 113 4.57 2.91 2.77
CA LEU A 113 3.48 2.05 2.32
C LEU A 113 2.45 2.88 1.56
N GLU A 114 1.96 2.37 0.43
CA GLU A 114 0.83 2.94 -0.29
C GLU A 114 -0.37 1.99 -0.27
N GLY A 115 -1.48 2.51 0.21
CA GLY A 115 -2.74 1.78 0.37
C GLY A 115 -3.51 1.66 -0.94
N GLY A 116 -4.59 0.89 -0.86
CA GLY A 116 -5.52 0.70 -1.96
C GLY A 116 -6.25 1.97 -2.41
N GLY A 117 -7.14 1.80 -3.37
CA GLY A 117 -8.05 2.82 -3.85
C GLY A 117 -9.01 3.34 -2.78
N THR A 118 -9.34 2.51 -1.78
CA THR A 118 -10.25 2.87 -0.69
C THR A 118 -9.88 2.11 0.60
N LEU A 119 -10.37 2.58 1.75
CA LEU A 119 -10.26 1.86 3.04
C LEU A 119 -11.07 0.54 3.11
N ARG A 120 -11.75 0.13 2.03
CA ARG A 120 -12.54 -1.13 1.96
C ARG A 120 -11.78 -2.26 1.27
N GLU A 121 -10.61 -1.99 0.70
CA GLU A 121 -9.84 -2.99 -0.03
C GLU A 121 -9.07 -3.91 0.94
N GLY A 122 -8.81 -5.16 0.51
CA GLY A 122 -8.01 -6.13 1.27
C GLY A 122 -8.78 -7.08 2.20
N TYR A 123 -10.07 -6.85 2.45
CA TYR A 123 -10.88 -7.71 3.33
C TYR A 123 -11.00 -9.17 2.84
N ILE A 124 -11.03 -9.40 1.53
CA ILE A 124 -11.14 -10.76 0.95
C ILE A 124 -9.99 -11.70 1.35
N VAL A 125 -8.84 -11.14 1.73
CA VAL A 125 -7.66 -11.88 2.19
C VAL A 125 -7.31 -11.57 3.66
N ASN A 126 -8.26 -11.02 4.42
CA ASN A 126 -8.07 -10.59 5.82
C ASN A 126 -6.95 -9.57 6.04
N LEU A 127 -6.60 -8.79 5.02
CA LEU A 127 -5.58 -7.73 5.07
C LEU A 127 -6.20 -6.36 4.81
N SER A 128 -7.20 -5.99 5.62
CA SER A 128 -7.78 -4.64 5.57
C SER A 128 -6.74 -3.58 5.94
N THR A 129 -6.91 -2.33 5.48
CA THR A 129 -5.97 -1.24 5.77
C THR A 129 -5.68 -1.06 7.28
N PRO A 130 -6.69 -1.00 8.19
CA PRO A 130 -6.41 -0.87 9.63
C PRO A 130 -5.68 -2.10 10.18
N TYR A 131 -6.00 -3.30 9.67
CA TYR A 131 -5.30 -4.52 10.08
C TYR A 131 -3.84 -4.50 9.66
N VAL A 132 -3.54 -4.16 8.40
CA VAL A 132 -2.17 -4.06 7.88
C VAL A 132 -1.38 -3.00 8.64
N ALA A 133 -1.98 -1.84 8.93
CA ALA A 133 -1.33 -0.80 9.71
C ALA A 133 -0.94 -1.29 11.10
N LYS A 134 -1.88 -1.91 11.82
CA LYS A 134 -1.62 -2.53 13.12
C LYS A 134 -0.57 -3.64 13.04
N LEU A 135 -0.69 -4.53 12.06
CA LEU A 135 0.19 -5.68 11.84
C LEU A 135 1.64 -5.25 11.66
N LEU A 136 1.86 -4.17 10.91
CA LEU A 136 3.18 -3.66 10.56
C LEU A 136 3.65 -2.55 11.52
N GLY A 137 2.82 -2.10 12.46
CA GLY A 137 3.12 -0.94 13.32
C GLY A 137 3.25 0.37 12.54
N ALA A 138 2.51 0.51 11.43
CA ALA A 138 2.52 1.68 10.58
C ALA A 138 1.64 2.81 11.13
N LYS A 139 2.02 4.05 10.84
CA LYS A 139 1.21 5.25 11.08
C LYS A 139 0.53 5.66 9.78
N GLU A 140 -0.79 5.74 9.79
CA GLU A 140 -1.56 6.09 8.60
C GLU A 140 -1.51 7.59 8.30
N LEU A 141 -1.34 7.92 7.01
CA LEU A 141 -1.48 9.25 6.49
C LEU A 141 -2.58 9.25 5.43
N VAL A 142 -3.74 9.81 5.78
CA VAL A 142 -4.93 9.79 4.93
C VAL A 142 -4.91 10.96 3.95
N VAL A 143 -4.98 10.66 2.65
CA VAL A 143 -5.15 11.64 1.58
C VAL A 143 -6.62 11.77 1.25
N ILE A 144 -7.15 12.98 1.41
CA ILE A 144 -8.54 13.33 1.07
C ILE A 144 -8.48 14.33 -0.07
N LYS A 145 -9.11 13.98 -1.18
CA LYS A 145 -9.26 14.91 -2.30
C LYS A 145 -10.28 15.97 -1.89
N TYR A 146 -9.97 17.23 -2.13
CA TYR A 146 -10.93 18.29 -1.95
C TYR A 146 -11.95 18.27 -3.10
N ASP A 147 -13.24 18.20 -2.76
CA ASP A 147 -14.35 18.28 -3.70
C ASP A 147 -15.36 19.35 -3.22
N SER A 148 -15.75 19.32 -1.95
CA SER A 148 -16.54 20.35 -1.27
C SER A 148 -16.28 20.29 0.24
N ASP A 149 -16.58 21.36 0.99
CA ASP A 149 -16.41 21.36 2.45
C ASP A 149 -17.14 20.20 3.14
N LEU A 150 -18.41 19.97 2.78
CA LEU A 150 -19.21 18.91 3.39
C LEU A 150 -18.62 17.53 3.12
N SER A 151 -18.36 17.20 1.85
CA SER A 151 -17.83 15.89 1.48
C SER A 151 -16.44 15.66 2.09
N THR A 152 -15.56 16.67 2.06
CA THR A 152 -14.21 16.56 2.63
C THR A 152 -14.22 16.34 4.14
N VAL A 153 -15.15 16.96 4.87
CA VAL A 153 -15.31 16.73 6.32
C VAL A 153 -15.84 15.32 6.59
N ASP A 154 -16.90 14.89 5.89
CA ASP A 154 -17.47 13.54 6.06
C ASP A 154 -16.45 12.44 5.75
N ASP A 155 -15.65 12.66 4.72
CA ASP A 155 -14.55 11.81 4.30
C ASP A 155 -13.46 11.68 5.37
N ALA A 156 -13.09 12.80 6.00
CA ALA A 156 -12.12 12.83 7.09
C ALA A 156 -12.63 12.10 8.33
N LEU A 157 -13.88 12.35 8.71
CA LEU A 157 -14.53 11.69 9.84
C LEU A 157 -14.71 10.19 9.59
N THR A 158 -15.03 9.79 8.36
CA THR A 158 -15.12 8.38 7.97
C THR A 158 -13.77 7.68 8.06
N ALA A 159 -12.70 8.32 7.60
CA ALA A 159 -11.35 7.79 7.72
C ALA A 159 -10.95 7.63 9.20
N LYS A 160 -11.19 8.67 10.03
CA LYS A 160 -10.94 8.63 11.47
C LYS A 160 -11.73 7.51 12.16
N HIS A 161 -13.00 7.35 11.83
CA HIS A 161 -13.83 6.29 12.41
C HIS A 161 -13.28 4.89 12.09
N ARG A 162 -12.75 4.68 10.88
CA ARG A 162 -12.23 3.38 10.45
C ARG A 162 -10.83 3.06 10.96
N LEU A 163 -9.96 4.06 11.05
CA LEU A 163 -8.56 3.89 11.44
C LEU A 163 -8.36 4.06 12.96
N GLY A 164 -9.24 4.81 13.63
CA GLY A 164 -9.09 5.17 15.04
C GLY A 164 -8.12 6.34 15.21
N ASP A 165 -7.38 6.33 16.32
CA ASP A 165 -6.39 7.36 16.67
C ASP A 165 -4.96 6.95 16.29
N SER A 166 -4.82 6.05 15.30
CA SER A 166 -3.54 5.49 14.89
C SER A 166 -2.62 6.49 14.22
#